data_AF-A0A7C7VF66-F1
#
_entry.id   AF-A0A7C7VF66-F1
#
_cell.length_a   1.000
_cell.length_b   1.000
_cell.length_c   1.000
_cell.angle_alpha   90.00
_cell.angle_beta   90.00
_cell.angle_gamma   90.00
#
_symmetry.space_group_name_H-M   'P 1'
#
loop_
_entity.id
_entity.type
_entity.pdbx_description
1 polymer ?
#
loop_
_entity_poly.entity_id
_entity_poly.type
_entity_poly.pdbx_seq_one_letter_code
_entity_poly.pdbx_strand_id
1 'polypeptide(L)' 'KSIALAVRIQPKDKTLTEEEIEAVAAKIVEKVGKATGGTLRG' A
#
# COMPACT_ATOMS: atom_id res chain seq x y z
N LYS A 1 7.91 -15.14 9.97
CA LYS A 1 8.16 -13.82 10.62
C LYS A 1 7.25 -12.81 9.95
N SER A 2 6.35 -12.19 10.69
CA SER A 2 5.47 -11.14 10.16
C SER A 2 6.15 -9.79 10.38
N ILE A 3 6.11 -8.91 9.38
CA ILE A 3 6.64 -7.55 9.47
C ILE A 3 5.46 -6.61 9.22
N ALA A 4 5.21 -5.69 10.16
CA ALA A 4 4.23 -4.64 9.97
C ALA A 4 4.89 -3.45 9.26
N LEU A 5 4.35 -3.06 8.11
CA LEU A 5 4.75 -1.84 7.39
C LEU A 5 3.63 -0.80 7.49
N ALA A 6 3.96 0.38 8.00
CA ALA A 6 3.07 1.54 7.97
C ALA A 6 3.49 2.48 6.84
N VAL A 7 2.60 2.70 5.87
CA VAL A 7 2.87 3.61 4.74
C VAL A 7 2.11 4.92 4.97
N ARG A 8 2.83 6.04 5.01
CA ARG A 8 2.23 7.38 5.01
C ARG A 8 2.21 7.92 3.59
N ILE A 9 1.01 8.23 3.10
CA ILE A 9 0.81 8.88 1.82
C ILE A 9 0.67 10.38 2.07
N GLN A 10 1.46 11.18 1.37
CA GLN A 10 1.41 12.64 1.46
C GLN A 10 0.84 13.19 0.13
N PRO A 11 -0.44 13.56 0.06
CA PRO A 11 -1.01 14.17 -1.13
C PRO A 11 -0.39 15.54 -1.38
N LYS A 12 0.13 15.78 -2.59
CA LYS A 12 0.74 17.06 -2.98
C LYS A 12 -0.20 17.97 -3.76
N ASP A 13 -1.02 17.40 -4.64
CA ASP A 13 -1.79 18.20 -5.60
C ASP A 13 -3.29 18.27 -5.29
N LYS A 14 -3.89 17.17 -4.79
CA LYS A 14 -5.32 17.07 -4.52
C LYS A 14 -5.60 16.16 -3.32
N THR A 15 -6.72 16.39 -2.65
CA THR A 15 -7.24 15.44 -1.67
C THR A 15 -7.48 14.11 -2.38
N LEU A 16 -6.76 13.07 -1.95
CA LEU A 16 -6.95 11.73 -2.48
C LEU A 16 -8.38 11.29 -2.18
N THR A 17 -9.06 10.78 -3.20
CA THR A 17 -10.35 10.13 -3.01
C THR A 17 -10.15 8.73 -2.44
N GLU A 18 -11.21 8.15 -1.88
CA GLU A 18 -11.20 6.78 -1.36
C GLU A 18 -10.66 5.78 -2.41
N GLU A 19 -11.07 5.97 -3.67
CA GLU A 19 -10.67 5.15 -4.81
C GLU A 19 -9.17 5.21 -5.10
N GLU A 20 -8.55 6.40 -4.97
CA GLU A 20 -7.10 6.54 -5.16
C GLU A 20 -6.31 5.90 -4.02
N ILE A 21 -6.81 5.97 -2.79
CA ILE A 21 -6.17 5.34 -1.63
C ILE A 21 -6.19 3.82 -1.80
N GLU A 22 -7.32 3.23 -2.21
CA GLU A 22 -7.40 1.80 -2.51
C GLU A 22 -6.46 1.41 -3.66
N ALA A 23 -6.43 2.20 -4.75
CA ALA A 23 -5.54 1.93 -5.87
C ALA A 23 -4.05 1.96 -5.47
N VAL A 24 -3.67 2.88 -4.59
CA VAL A 24 -2.29 2.96 -4.06
C VAL A 24 -2.01 1.80 -3.10
N ALA A 25 -2.94 1.46 -2.22
CA ALA A 25 -2.80 0.34 -1.29
C ALA A 25 -2.62 -0.99 -2.03
N ALA A 26 -3.45 -1.28 -3.04
CA ALA A 26 -3.35 -2.46 -3.88
C ALA A 26 -1.99 -2.53 -4.59
N LYS A 27 -1.54 -1.40 -5.18
CA LYS A 27 -0.21 -1.32 -5.82
C LYS A 27 0.94 -1.56 -4.85
N ILE A 28 0.83 -1.09 -3.60
CA ILE A 28 1.85 -1.32 -2.56
C ILE A 28 1.88 -2.81 -2.20
N VAL A 29 0.74 -3.44 -1.95
CA VAL A 29 0.66 -4.86 -1.60
C VAL A 29 1.22 -5.72 -2.72
N GLU A 30 0.89 -5.42 -3.99
CA GLU A 30 1.43 -6.15 -5.14
C GLU A 30 2.95 -6.02 -5.25
N LYS A 31 3.50 -4.80 -5.03
CA LYS A 31 4.94 -4.57 -5.02
C LYS A 31 5.65 -5.24 -3.85
N VAL A 32 5.07 -5.22 -2.65
CA VAL A 32 5.61 -5.91 -1.47
C VAL A 32 5.59 -7.41 -1.70
N GLY A 33 4.50 -7.96 -2.23
CA GLY A 33 4.40 -9.37 -2.61
C GLY A 33 5.44 -9.78 -3.66
N LYS A 34 5.64 -8.96 -4.70
CA LYS A 34 6.68 -9.22 -5.72
C LYS A 34 8.11 -9.11 -5.16
N ALA A 35 8.37 -8.14 -4.30
CA ALA A 35 9.72 -7.88 -3.78
C ALA A 35 10.12 -8.79 -2.61
N THR A 36 9.16 -9.21 -1.79
CA THR A 36 9.43 -9.97 -0.55
C THR A 36 8.77 -11.35 -0.52
N GLY A 37 7.93 -11.70 -1.50
CA GLY A 37 7.15 -12.94 -1.51
C GLY A 37 6.05 -12.99 -0.44
N GLY A 38 5.84 -11.88 0.29
CA GLY A 38 4.91 -11.78 1.41
C GLY A 38 3.50 -11.41 0.95
N THR A 39 2.51 -12.19 1.36
CA THR A 39 1.09 -11.86 1.20
C THR A 39 0.59 -11.05 2.39
N LEU A 40 -0.25 -10.05 2.12
CA LEU A 40 -1.00 -9.37 3.18
C LEU A 40 -1.90 -10.43 3.84
N ARG A 41 -1.68 -10.68 5.13
CA ARG A 41 -2.56 -11.50 5.97
C ARG A 41 -3.24 -10.56 6.96
N GLY A 42 -4.43 -10.12 6.61
CA GLY A 42 -5.26 -9.20 7.39
C GLY A 42 -6.61 -9.06 6.72
#